data_AF-A0A3Q7IUK7-F1
#
_entry.id   AF-A0A3Q7IUK7-F1
#
_cell.length_a   1.000
_cell.length_b   1.000
_cell.length_c   1.000
_cell.angle_alpha   90.00
_cell.angle_beta   90.00
_cell.angle_gamma   90.00
#
_symmetry.space_group_name_H-M   'P 1'
#
loop_
_entity.id
_entity.type
_entity.pdbx_description
1 polymer ?
#
loop_
_entity_poly.entity_id
_entity_poly.type
_entity_poly.pdbx_seq_one_letter_code
_entity_poly.pdbx_strand_id
1 'polypeptide(L)'
;MAETEHTHQPPLPAEEDILSPPSPEPLLASVEVESVVEAVEEHHSVVTVVEKEGPLTELPQEPTKTLAEAQQVSITLPEREPTESDKSKPVEDKKIPQSLISFKEESNKVSDLSDSEVKALEDFKFLVQEAVKDQTFTTGTTDLPQEVSIWGVPLLKDDRSDVILLKFLRARDFKVKESFAMLKNTILWRKEFNIEELVDENLGDDLEKVVFMDGHDKEGHPVCYNVYGEFQNKELYNKTFGDEEKRNKFLRWRIQFLERSIRKLDFSPGGINTIFQVSDLKNSPGPGKRELRIATRQALQLLQDNYPEFVAKQVFINVPWWYLAFYTMISPFMTQRTKSKFVFAGPSKTAETLYKYITPEQVPVQYGGLSVDYCECNPEFTSNDPVTEIIVKPATKQTVEIIVNEKCIIVWELRVLGWEVTYSAEYVPNTDSGYTVNIQKPRKMTTADEPVVSSSFKIVELGKILLTIDNPTSKKKKLLYRFKDKPYSD
;
A
#
# COMPACT_ATOMS: atom_id res chain seq x y z
N MET A 1 52.88 42.63 15.27
CA MET A 1 54.09 42.17 14.56
C MET A 1 54.21 40.68 14.80
N ALA A 2 54.77 39.95 13.82
CA ALA A 2 54.86 38.49 13.74
C ALA A 2 54.82 37.68 15.04
N GLU A 3 53.95 36.66 15.08
CA GLU A 3 54.24 35.37 15.69
C GLU A 3 53.98 34.28 14.64
N THR A 4 54.92 33.34 14.54
CA THR A 4 54.94 32.25 13.54
C THR A 4 54.30 31.00 14.12
N GLU A 5 53.18 30.54 13.56
CA GLU A 5 52.64 29.23 13.89
C GLU A 5 53.39 28.11 13.16
N HIS A 6 53.91 27.16 13.93
CA HIS A 6 54.57 25.96 13.42
C HIS A 6 53.53 24.96 12.88
N THR A 7 53.72 24.53 11.64
CA THR A 7 52.89 23.52 10.98
C THR A 7 53.10 22.15 11.62
N HIS A 8 52.10 21.62 12.32
CA HIS A 8 52.05 20.21 12.72
C HIS A 8 51.14 19.41 11.77
N GLN A 9 51.76 18.53 10.99
CA GLN A 9 51.11 17.66 10.01
C GLN A 9 50.66 16.35 10.70
N PRO A 10 49.38 15.94 10.62
CA PRO A 10 48.93 14.65 11.16
C PRO A 10 49.48 13.45 10.35
N PRO A 11 49.65 12.27 10.96
CA PRO A 11 50.16 11.09 10.25
C PRO A 11 49.13 10.49 9.28
N LEU A 12 49.62 9.92 8.19
CA LEU A 12 48.83 9.03 7.32
C LEU A 12 48.51 7.71 8.06
N PRO A 13 47.28 7.18 7.99
CA PRO A 13 46.98 5.82 8.45
C PRO A 13 47.58 4.77 7.51
N ALA A 14 47.94 3.62 8.07
CA ALA A 14 48.57 2.52 7.35
C ALA A 14 47.58 1.73 6.47
N GLU A 15 48.11 1.09 5.43
CA GLU A 15 47.39 0.18 4.54
C GLU A 15 47.03 -1.12 5.30
N GLU A 16 45.78 -1.56 5.23
CA GLU A 16 45.36 -2.92 5.65
C GLU A 16 45.17 -3.81 4.42
N ASP A 17 45.68 -5.04 4.50
CA ASP A 17 45.80 -5.98 3.39
C ASP A 17 44.45 -6.51 2.86
N ILE A 18 44.37 -6.59 1.53
CA ILE A 18 43.21 -7.11 0.80
C ILE A 18 43.30 -8.64 0.69
N LEU A 19 42.37 -9.36 1.31
CA LEU A 19 42.21 -10.81 1.11
C LEU A 19 40.88 -11.15 0.42
N SER A 20 40.99 -11.60 -0.82
CA SER A 20 39.87 -12.00 -1.70
C SER A 20 39.30 -13.38 -1.34
N PRO A 21 38.01 -13.66 -1.62
CA PRO A 21 37.37 -14.94 -1.28
C PRO A 21 37.68 -16.06 -2.31
N PRO A 22 37.74 -17.34 -1.88
CA PRO A 22 37.84 -18.48 -2.77
C PRO A 22 36.47 -19.00 -3.25
N SER A 23 36.47 -19.67 -4.41
CA SER A 23 35.34 -20.37 -5.05
C SER A 23 35.89 -21.60 -5.83
N PRO A 24 35.10 -22.55 -6.35
CA PRO A 24 34.56 -23.69 -5.59
C PRO A 24 34.91 -25.09 -6.15
N GLU A 25 34.42 -26.15 -5.48
CA GLU A 25 34.31 -27.58 -5.92
C GLU A 25 35.62 -28.43 -5.98
N PRO A 26 35.58 -29.80 -5.88
CA PRO A 26 34.53 -30.73 -6.37
C PRO A 26 34.08 -31.93 -5.46
N LEU A 27 33.23 -32.78 -6.04
CA LEU A 27 32.48 -33.96 -5.53
C LEU A 27 33.32 -35.22 -5.17
N LEU A 28 32.83 -36.08 -4.24
CA LEU A 28 32.38 -37.50 -4.48
C LEU A 28 32.24 -38.40 -3.22
N ALA A 29 31.19 -39.26 -3.21
CA ALA A 29 31.00 -40.60 -2.57
C ALA A 29 31.37 -40.81 -1.05
N SER A 30 30.79 -41.71 -0.24
CA SER A 30 29.95 -42.93 -0.37
C SER A 30 29.21 -43.18 1.00
N VAL A 31 28.44 -44.23 1.36
CA VAL A 31 27.90 -45.47 0.71
C VAL A 31 26.57 -45.88 1.42
N GLU A 32 26.03 -47.08 1.16
CA GLU A 32 24.78 -47.66 1.70
C GLU A 32 24.86 -48.22 3.15
N VAL A 33 23.71 -48.56 3.78
CA VAL A 33 23.26 -49.95 4.12
C VAL A 33 21.74 -49.97 4.43
N GLU A 34 21.07 -51.07 4.07
CA GLU A 34 19.63 -51.40 4.15
C GLU A 34 19.13 -51.98 5.51
N SER A 35 17.84 -52.38 5.53
CA SER A 35 17.12 -53.32 6.44
C SER A 35 16.19 -52.69 7.50
N VAL A 36 15.01 -53.24 7.84
CA VAL A 36 14.25 -54.39 7.28
C VAL A 36 12.72 -54.22 7.50
N VAL A 37 11.92 -55.01 6.78
CA VAL A 37 10.45 -55.14 6.82
C VAL A 37 9.84 -55.51 8.19
N GLU A 38 8.57 -55.16 8.45
CA GLU A 38 7.40 -56.07 8.31
C GLU A 38 6.05 -55.34 8.50
N ALA A 39 4.93 -55.97 8.11
CA ALA A 39 3.58 -55.38 8.09
C ALA A 39 2.52 -56.41 8.50
N VAL A 40 1.44 -55.98 9.18
CA VAL A 40 0.20 -56.79 9.30
C VAL A 40 -1.06 -55.92 9.42
N GLU A 41 -2.10 -56.34 8.68
CA GLU A 41 -3.46 -56.67 9.16
C GLU A 41 -4.67 -55.95 8.53
N GLU A 42 -5.53 -56.76 7.90
CA GLU A 42 -6.89 -56.44 7.43
C GLU A 42 -7.93 -56.88 8.48
N HIS A 43 -9.13 -56.28 8.52
CA HIS A 43 -10.38 -57.01 8.17
C HIS A 43 -11.70 -56.18 8.27
N HIS A 44 -12.70 -56.65 7.52
CA HIS A 44 -14.07 -56.11 7.36
C HIS A 44 -15.11 -56.56 8.41
N SER A 45 -16.17 -55.74 8.63
CA SER A 45 -17.62 -56.10 8.65
C SER A 45 -18.46 -54.82 8.98
N VAL A 46 -19.44 -54.31 8.21
CA VAL A 46 -20.76 -54.81 7.68
C VAL A 46 -21.87 -54.93 8.74
N VAL A 47 -22.93 -54.07 8.66
CA VAL A 47 -24.38 -54.31 8.96
C VAL A 47 -25.22 -53.17 8.30
N THR A 48 -26.53 -53.38 8.07
CA THR A 48 -27.40 -52.62 7.15
C THR A 48 -28.86 -52.42 7.70
N VAL A 49 -29.66 -51.55 7.02
CA VAL A 49 -31.15 -51.52 6.81
C VAL A 49 -32.18 -50.77 7.76
N VAL A 50 -33.19 -50.19 7.08
CA VAL A 50 -34.64 -49.87 7.34
C VAL A 50 -35.13 -48.51 7.92
N GLU A 51 -36.21 -48.01 7.31
CA GLU A 51 -37.10 -46.86 7.60
C GLU A 51 -38.23 -47.17 8.63
N LYS A 52 -38.92 -46.15 9.20
CA LYS A 52 -40.40 -45.94 9.03
C LYS A 52 -41.05 -44.77 9.82
N GLU A 53 -41.97 -44.08 9.13
CA GLU A 53 -43.30 -43.51 9.52
C GLU A 53 -43.53 -42.56 10.74
N GLY A 54 -44.47 -41.61 10.56
CA GLY A 54 -44.90 -40.58 11.55
C GLY A 54 -46.10 -40.99 12.46
N PRO A 55 -46.89 -40.05 13.06
CA PRO A 55 -47.64 -39.01 12.32
C PRO A 55 -47.87 -37.62 13.01
N LEU A 56 -48.58 -36.73 12.29
CA LEU A 56 -49.41 -35.53 12.63
C LEU A 56 -49.60 -35.16 14.14
N THR A 57 -49.73 -33.89 14.57
CA THR A 57 -50.70 -32.85 14.12
C THR A 57 -50.40 -31.44 14.74
N GLU A 58 -51.09 -30.38 14.26
CA GLU A 58 -51.38 -29.05 14.88
C GLU A 58 -50.41 -27.85 14.72
N LEU A 59 -50.85 -26.88 13.90
CA LEU A 59 -50.77 -25.42 14.08
C LEU A 59 -51.99 -24.96 14.92
N PRO A 60 -52.09 -23.73 15.49
CA PRO A 60 -51.26 -22.53 15.28
C PRO A 60 -50.86 -21.72 16.56
N GLN A 61 -49.96 -20.74 16.42
CA GLN A 61 -50.09 -19.32 16.84
C GLN A 61 -48.74 -18.58 16.88
N GLU A 62 -48.69 -17.35 16.35
CA GLU A 62 -47.63 -16.37 16.65
C GLU A 62 -47.83 -15.82 18.08
N PRO A 63 -46.76 -15.35 18.75
CA PRO A 63 -46.53 -13.91 18.71
C PRO A 63 -45.05 -13.44 18.70
N THR A 64 -44.84 -12.29 18.04
CA THR A 64 -43.80 -11.27 18.31
C THR A 64 -42.32 -11.67 18.21
N LYS A 65 -41.69 -11.35 17.07
CA LYS A 65 -40.23 -11.16 16.98
C LYS A 65 -39.85 -9.74 17.38
N THR A 66 -39.03 -9.61 18.42
CA THR A 66 -38.36 -8.35 18.79
C THR A 66 -37.24 -8.02 17.78
N LEU A 67 -37.17 -6.76 17.32
CA LEU A 67 -36.09 -6.30 16.44
C LEU A 67 -34.74 -6.27 17.18
N ALA A 68 -33.74 -6.95 16.63
CA ALA A 68 -32.33 -6.80 16.99
C ALA A 68 -31.42 -7.21 15.81
N GLU A 69 -31.45 -6.47 14.71
CA GLU A 69 -30.50 -6.65 13.61
C GLU A 69 -29.29 -5.72 13.77
N ALA A 70 -28.33 -6.15 14.59
CA ALA A 70 -26.94 -5.73 14.45
C ALA A 70 -26.25 -6.71 13.48
N GLN A 71 -25.78 -6.21 12.33
CA GLN A 71 -25.19 -7.05 11.28
C GLN A 71 -23.81 -7.60 11.67
N GLN A 72 -23.78 -8.70 12.41
CA GLN A 72 -22.58 -9.53 12.59
C GLN A 72 -22.35 -10.39 11.34
N VAL A 73 -21.42 -10.00 10.47
CA VAL A 73 -20.91 -10.88 9.42
C VAL A 73 -19.71 -11.67 9.95
N SER A 74 -19.99 -12.69 10.77
CA SER A 74 -19.01 -13.69 11.17
C SER A 74 -18.63 -14.55 9.95
N ILE A 75 -17.55 -14.19 9.26
CA ILE A 75 -17.06 -14.94 8.09
C ILE A 75 -16.51 -16.30 8.53
N THR A 76 -17.31 -17.36 8.40
CA THR A 76 -16.81 -18.75 8.47
C THR A 76 -16.63 -19.26 7.05
N LEU A 77 -15.38 -19.45 6.62
CA LEU A 77 -15.08 -20.06 5.32
C LEU A 77 -15.39 -21.56 5.38
N PRO A 78 -16.16 -22.13 4.44
CA PRO A 78 -16.34 -23.58 4.36
C PRO A 78 -15.04 -24.23 3.91
N GLU A 79 -14.59 -25.23 4.66
CA GLU A 79 -13.41 -26.02 4.36
C GLU A 79 -13.74 -27.06 3.27
N ARG A 80 -13.14 -26.91 2.09
CA ARG A 80 -13.07 -27.95 1.06
C ARG A 80 -11.68 -27.94 0.44
N GLU A 81 -10.99 -29.07 0.55
CA GLU A 81 -9.73 -29.30 -0.14
C GLU A 81 -9.97 -29.39 -1.66
N PRO A 82 -9.10 -28.82 -2.50
CA PRO A 82 -9.13 -29.04 -3.94
C PRO A 82 -8.41 -30.35 -4.28
N THR A 83 -9.16 -31.36 -4.73
CA THR A 83 -8.58 -32.56 -5.37
C THR A 83 -7.87 -32.21 -6.69
N GLU A 84 -6.78 -32.90 -6.98
CA GLU A 84 -5.96 -32.68 -8.18
C GLU A 84 -6.63 -33.09 -9.51
N SER A 85 -6.00 -32.68 -10.62
CA SER A 85 -6.36 -32.82 -12.05
C SER A 85 -7.46 -31.85 -12.53
N ASP A 86 -7.25 -31.04 -13.57
CA ASP A 86 -6.87 -31.47 -14.93
C ASP A 86 -5.96 -30.47 -15.69
N LYS A 87 -5.58 -30.84 -16.92
CA LYS A 87 -4.48 -30.32 -17.72
C LYS A 87 -4.70 -28.94 -18.35
N SER A 88 -3.56 -28.33 -18.70
CA SER A 88 -3.38 -27.03 -19.35
C SER A 88 -4.30 -26.73 -20.54
N LYS A 89 -4.91 -25.53 -20.51
CA LYS A 89 -5.39 -24.79 -21.68
C LYS A 89 -5.02 -23.29 -21.55
N PRO A 90 -4.95 -22.54 -22.67
CA PRO A 90 -4.46 -21.15 -22.64
C PRO A 90 -5.35 -20.21 -21.82
N VAL A 91 -4.74 -19.21 -21.21
CA VAL A 91 -5.42 -18.23 -20.37
C VAL A 91 -6.20 -17.24 -21.24
N GLU A 92 -7.53 -17.35 -21.28
CA GLU A 92 -8.39 -16.23 -21.69
C GLU A 92 -8.42 -15.15 -20.60
N ASP A 93 -8.35 -13.89 -21.01
CA ASP A 93 -8.42 -12.71 -20.14
C ASP A 93 -9.77 -12.61 -19.42
N LYS A 94 -9.89 -13.26 -18.25
CA LYS A 94 -10.99 -12.99 -17.31
C LYS A 94 -10.95 -11.52 -16.91
N LYS A 95 -11.89 -10.74 -17.43
CA LYS A 95 -11.98 -9.28 -17.21
C LYS A 95 -12.02 -8.98 -15.71
N ILE A 96 -10.99 -8.28 -15.23
CA ILE A 96 -10.90 -7.79 -13.86
C ILE A 96 -12.07 -6.83 -13.61
N PRO A 97 -12.80 -6.94 -12.47
CA PRO A 97 -13.81 -5.97 -12.09
C PRO A 97 -13.17 -4.58 -11.92
N GLN A 98 -13.45 -3.68 -12.85
CA GLN A 98 -13.21 -2.25 -12.66
C GLN A 98 -14.38 -1.68 -11.86
N SER A 99 -14.11 -0.75 -10.95
CA SER A 99 -15.16 -0.01 -10.25
C SER A 99 -15.94 0.83 -11.26
N LEU A 100 -17.12 0.33 -11.69
CA LEU A 100 -17.99 1.01 -12.67
C LEU A 100 -18.68 2.28 -12.11
N ILE A 101 -18.44 2.60 -10.84
CA ILE A 101 -19.02 3.73 -10.12
C ILE A 101 -17.89 4.69 -9.76
N SER A 102 -18.06 5.95 -10.18
CA SER A 102 -17.25 7.08 -9.71
C SER A 102 -17.56 7.35 -8.23
N PHE A 103 -16.82 6.73 -7.32
CA PHE A 103 -16.83 7.14 -5.91
C PHE A 103 -16.17 8.51 -5.79
N LYS A 104 -16.92 9.48 -5.28
CA LYS A 104 -16.42 10.78 -4.82
C LYS A 104 -16.38 10.74 -3.30
N GLU A 105 -15.29 11.19 -2.68
CA GLU A 105 -15.26 11.34 -1.23
C GLU A 105 -16.28 12.39 -0.75
N GLU A 106 -16.88 12.14 0.41
CA GLU A 106 -17.90 13.00 1.02
C GLU A 106 -17.22 14.20 1.70
N SER A 107 -17.71 15.42 1.46
CA SER A 107 -17.08 16.63 2.00
C SER A 107 -17.10 16.64 3.52
N ASN A 108 -15.97 17.03 4.13
CA ASN A 108 -15.83 17.14 5.59
C ASN A 108 -16.22 18.55 6.11
N LYS A 109 -16.82 19.39 5.27
CA LYS A 109 -17.29 20.74 5.64
C LYS A 109 -18.77 20.68 6.01
N VAL A 110 -19.13 21.28 7.15
CA VAL A 110 -20.53 21.38 7.60
C VAL A 110 -21.42 22.13 6.60
N SER A 111 -20.85 23.08 5.85
CA SER A 111 -21.54 23.82 4.77
C SER A 111 -22.05 22.95 3.60
N ASP A 112 -21.51 21.75 3.46
CA ASP A 112 -21.74 20.87 2.31
C ASP A 112 -22.67 19.70 2.66
N LEU A 113 -23.14 19.65 3.92
CA LEU A 113 -24.08 18.67 4.45
C LEU A 113 -25.54 19.06 4.16
N SER A 114 -26.42 18.07 4.06
CA SER A 114 -27.88 18.30 4.06
C SER A 114 -28.40 18.66 5.47
N ASP A 115 -29.55 19.33 5.55
CA ASP A 115 -30.21 19.68 6.82
C ASP A 115 -30.37 18.48 7.77
N SER A 116 -30.63 17.29 7.23
CA SER A 116 -30.70 16.04 7.99
C SER A 116 -29.37 15.58 8.58
N GLU A 117 -28.27 15.79 7.85
CA GLU A 117 -26.92 15.42 8.30
C GLU A 117 -26.37 16.45 9.30
N VAL A 118 -26.65 17.74 9.11
CA VAL A 118 -26.36 18.80 10.08
C VAL A 118 -27.07 18.50 11.40
N LYS A 119 -28.37 18.20 11.36
CA LYS A 119 -29.12 17.82 12.56
C LYS A 119 -28.55 16.57 13.23
N ALA A 120 -28.21 15.53 12.46
CA ALA A 120 -27.61 14.32 13.01
C ALA A 120 -26.24 14.59 13.68
N LEU A 121 -25.46 15.54 13.16
CA LEU A 121 -24.21 16.01 13.77
C LEU A 121 -24.46 16.79 15.06
N GLU A 122 -25.47 17.67 15.11
CA GLU A 122 -25.88 18.39 16.32
C GLU A 122 -26.39 17.44 17.43
N ASP A 123 -27.31 16.54 17.09
CA ASP A 123 -27.83 15.51 17.99
C ASP A 123 -26.68 14.62 18.53
N PHE A 124 -25.68 14.32 17.69
CA PHE A 124 -24.52 13.51 18.09
C PHE A 124 -23.55 14.29 19.00
N LYS A 125 -23.26 15.56 18.70
CA LYS A 125 -22.49 16.45 19.57
C LYS A 125 -23.11 16.54 20.96
N PHE A 126 -24.44 16.65 21.05
CA PHE A 126 -25.17 16.68 22.31
C PHE A 126 -24.92 15.40 23.14
N LEU A 127 -25.08 14.21 22.55
CA LEU A 127 -24.78 12.94 23.23
C LEU A 127 -23.32 12.84 23.69
N VAL A 128 -22.36 13.30 22.89
CA VAL A 128 -20.94 13.34 23.30
C VAL A 128 -20.74 14.31 24.47
N GLN A 129 -21.44 15.45 24.47
CA GLN A 129 -21.33 16.43 25.55
C GLN A 129 -21.91 15.92 26.88
N GLU A 130 -23.06 15.24 26.84
CA GLU A 130 -23.61 14.53 28.01
C GLU A 130 -22.64 13.44 28.49
N ALA A 131 -22.13 12.62 27.57
CA ALA A 131 -21.21 11.54 27.88
C ALA A 131 -19.88 11.98 28.51
N VAL A 132 -19.38 13.18 28.18
CA VAL A 132 -18.23 13.82 28.84
C VAL A 132 -18.58 14.31 30.25
N LYS A 133 -19.74 14.96 30.44
CA LYS A 133 -20.21 15.42 31.76
C LYS A 133 -20.40 14.26 32.73
N ASP A 134 -21.02 13.19 32.24
CA ASP A 134 -21.37 11.99 33.01
C ASP A 134 -20.19 11.01 33.17
N GLN A 135 -18.98 11.40 32.76
CA GLN A 135 -17.74 10.59 32.83
C GLN A 135 -17.88 9.19 32.18
N THR A 136 -18.78 9.01 31.20
CA THR A 136 -19.06 7.69 30.63
C THR A 136 -17.97 7.14 29.70
N PHE A 137 -16.94 7.96 29.42
CA PHE A 137 -15.73 7.60 28.68
C PHE A 137 -14.55 7.18 29.59
N THR A 138 -14.73 7.10 30.93
CA THR A 138 -13.69 6.67 31.88
C THR A 138 -14.02 5.34 32.56
N THR A 139 -13.04 4.44 32.58
CA THR A 139 -13.06 3.14 33.27
C THR A 139 -12.38 3.23 34.65
N GLY A 140 -12.81 4.19 35.47
CA GLY A 140 -12.28 4.37 36.83
C GLY A 140 -12.68 5.70 37.47
N THR A 141 -12.62 5.77 38.80
CA THR A 141 -12.84 6.99 39.58
C THR A 141 -11.64 7.93 39.49
N THR A 142 -11.79 8.98 38.68
CA THR A 142 -10.89 10.14 38.67
C THR A 142 -11.74 11.43 38.69
N ASP A 143 -11.63 12.20 39.78
CA ASP A 143 -12.51 13.34 40.10
C ASP A 143 -12.27 14.62 39.25
N LEU A 144 -11.58 14.50 38.11
CA LEU A 144 -11.29 15.62 37.21
C LEU A 144 -11.95 15.40 35.85
N PRO A 145 -12.58 16.43 35.23
CA PRO A 145 -13.07 16.36 33.86
C PRO A 145 -11.91 16.12 32.89
N GLN A 146 -11.66 14.86 32.54
CA GLN A 146 -10.58 14.50 31.64
C GLN A 146 -10.98 14.88 30.21
N GLU A 147 -10.19 15.76 29.60
CA GLU A 147 -10.35 16.15 28.20
C GLU A 147 -10.27 14.92 27.29
N VAL A 148 -11.39 14.57 26.65
CA VAL A 148 -11.46 13.42 25.75
C VAL A 148 -10.93 13.83 24.38
N SER A 149 -9.79 13.26 24.01
CA SER A 149 -9.22 13.40 22.66
C SER A 149 -9.15 12.06 21.94
N ILE A 150 -9.13 12.12 20.62
CA ILE A 150 -8.94 10.96 19.74
C ILE A 150 -8.07 11.40 18.56
N TRP A 151 -7.04 10.61 18.24
CA TRP A 151 -6.05 10.93 17.19
C TRP A 151 -5.39 12.32 17.31
N GLY A 152 -5.21 12.83 18.53
CA GLY A 152 -4.63 14.16 18.79
C GLY A 152 -5.61 15.33 18.64
N VAL A 153 -6.89 15.08 18.35
CA VAL A 153 -7.94 16.10 18.29
C VAL A 153 -8.80 16.03 19.55
N PRO A 154 -8.95 17.13 20.32
CA PRO A 154 -9.83 17.17 21.47
C PRO A 154 -11.30 17.36 21.05
N LEU A 155 -12.17 16.47 21.51
CA LEU A 155 -13.58 16.46 21.11
C LEU A 155 -14.33 17.67 21.69
N LEU A 156 -15.20 18.25 20.85
CA LEU A 156 -16.09 19.39 21.15
C LEU A 156 -15.36 20.72 21.46
N LYS A 157 -14.05 20.83 21.21
CA LYS A 157 -13.30 22.09 21.40
C LYS A 157 -13.29 23.00 20.18
N ASP A 158 -13.16 22.43 19.00
CA ASP A 158 -13.07 23.14 17.72
C ASP A 158 -13.59 22.28 16.57
N ASP A 159 -13.74 22.88 15.39
CA ASP A 159 -14.39 22.30 14.20
C ASP A 159 -13.71 21.02 13.68
N ARG A 160 -12.48 20.69 14.09
CA ARG A 160 -11.85 19.39 13.78
C ARG A 160 -12.59 18.22 14.43
N SER A 161 -13.31 18.49 15.53
CA SER A 161 -14.24 17.54 16.16
C SER A 161 -15.30 17.07 15.17
N ASP A 162 -15.83 17.97 14.35
CA ASP A 162 -16.92 17.69 13.43
C ASP A 162 -16.48 16.72 12.34
N VAL A 163 -15.27 16.93 11.81
CA VAL A 163 -14.63 16.02 10.83
C VAL A 163 -14.51 14.60 11.39
N ILE A 164 -14.17 14.47 12.67
CA ILE A 164 -14.11 13.16 13.35
C ILE A 164 -15.50 12.57 13.58
N LEU A 165 -16.45 13.33 14.12
CA LEU A 165 -17.81 12.86 14.38
C LEU A 165 -18.52 12.43 13.07
N LEU A 166 -18.28 13.12 11.97
CA LEU A 166 -18.79 12.75 10.64
C LEU A 166 -18.28 11.39 10.16
N LYS A 167 -17.04 10.98 10.48
CA LYS A 167 -16.55 9.63 10.16
C LYS A 167 -17.38 8.54 10.86
N PHE A 168 -17.69 8.72 12.14
CA PHE A 168 -18.53 7.78 12.91
C PHE A 168 -19.98 7.77 12.40
N LEU A 169 -20.55 8.94 12.09
CA LEU A 169 -21.89 9.04 11.48
C LEU A 169 -21.96 8.29 10.15
N ARG A 170 -21.03 8.54 9.22
CA ARG A 170 -20.97 7.87 7.91
C ARG A 170 -20.78 6.36 8.01
N ALA A 171 -19.99 5.90 8.98
CA ALA A 171 -19.80 4.48 9.24
C ALA A 171 -21.04 3.77 9.80
N ARG A 172 -22.09 4.52 10.20
CA ARG A 172 -23.38 4.02 10.68
C ARG A 172 -24.57 4.68 9.97
N ASP A 173 -24.38 5.12 8.72
CA ASP A 173 -25.41 5.73 7.86
C ASP A 173 -26.22 6.84 8.58
N PHE A 174 -25.53 7.73 9.27
CA PHE A 174 -26.04 8.85 10.09
C PHE A 174 -26.99 8.49 11.25
N LYS A 175 -27.02 7.21 11.65
CA LYS A 175 -27.77 6.78 12.84
C LYS A 175 -27.03 7.20 14.11
N VAL A 176 -27.42 8.35 14.66
CA VAL A 176 -26.78 9.01 15.82
C VAL A 176 -26.49 8.06 17.00
N LYS A 177 -27.46 7.24 17.43
CA LYS A 177 -27.27 6.32 18.57
C LYS A 177 -26.25 5.20 18.30
N GLU A 178 -26.26 4.62 17.10
CA GLU A 178 -25.28 3.60 16.70
C GLU A 178 -23.88 4.20 16.54
N SER A 179 -23.80 5.44 16.03
CA SER A 179 -22.57 6.22 15.88
C SER A 179 -21.93 6.55 17.24
N PHE A 180 -22.75 6.96 18.20
CA PHE A 180 -22.33 7.22 19.57
C PHE A 180 -21.85 5.95 20.29
N ALA A 181 -22.56 4.83 20.13
CA ALA A 181 -22.11 3.55 20.68
C ALA A 181 -20.75 3.12 20.10
N MET A 182 -20.54 3.32 18.79
CA MET A 182 -19.24 3.07 18.14
C MET A 182 -18.13 3.96 18.73
N LEU A 183 -18.33 5.29 18.75
CA LEU A 183 -17.35 6.24 19.30
C LEU A 183 -16.98 5.92 20.75
N LYS A 184 -17.98 5.60 21.59
CA LYS A 184 -17.75 5.20 22.98
C LYS A 184 -16.90 3.95 23.08
N ASN A 185 -17.24 2.90 22.33
CA ASN A 185 -16.47 1.66 22.32
C ASN A 185 -15.04 1.91 21.83
N THR A 186 -14.84 2.75 20.81
CA THR A 186 -13.51 3.13 20.33
C THR A 186 -12.71 3.86 21.41
N ILE A 187 -13.27 4.84 22.12
CA ILE A 187 -12.56 5.57 23.18
C ILE A 187 -12.18 4.63 24.34
N LEU A 188 -13.06 3.71 24.72
CA LEU A 188 -12.77 2.69 25.75
C LEU A 188 -11.65 1.74 25.30
N TRP A 189 -11.77 1.19 24.08
CA TRP A 189 -10.75 0.32 23.49
C TRP A 189 -9.39 1.01 23.38
N ARG A 190 -9.34 2.31 23.03
CA ARG A 190 -8.07 3.07 22.97
C ARG A 190 -7.36 3.12 24.33
N LYS A 191 -8.11 3.22 25.43
CA LYS A 191 -7.58 3.20 26.80
C LYS A 191 -7.10 1.79 27.17
N GLU A 192 -7.92 0.77 26.89
CA GLU A 192 -7.59 -0.64 27.18
C GLU A 192 -6.38 -1.16 26.38
N PHE A 193 -6.26 -0.78 25.11
CA PHE A 193 -5.12 -1.12 24.25
C PHE A 193 -3.87 -0.26 24.51
N ASN A 194 -4.01 0.76 25.37
CA ASN A 194 -2.99 1.73 25.75
C ASN A 194 -2.38 2.44 24.53
N ILE A 195 -3.24 3.06 23.72
CA ILE A 195 -2.87 3.66 22.42
C ILE A 195 -1.90 4.84 22.57
N GLU A 196 -2.05 5.66 23.59
CA GLU A 196 -1.22 6.87 23.71
C GLU A 196 0.23 6.52 24.09
N GLU A 197 0.48 5.52 24.95
CA GLU A 197 1.83 4.99 25.18
C GLU A 197 2.34 4.15 23.99
N LEU A 198 1.46 3.38 23.33
CA LEU A 198 1.81 2.59 22.15
C LEU A 198 2.42 3.46 21.04
N VAL A 199 1.99 4.70 20.86
CA VAL A 199 2.50 5.58 19.80
C VAL A 199 4.00 5.85 19.92
N ASP A 200 4.54 5.85 21.15
CA ASP A 200 5.96 6.12 21.42
C ASP A 200 6.76 4.83 21.74
N GLU A 201 6.10 3.67 21.85
CA GLU A 201 6.71 2.36 22.10
C GLU A 201 7.73 1.98 21.00
N ASN A 202 8.89 1.43 21.38
CA ASN A 202 9.84 0.87 20.40
C ASN A 202 9.50 -0.60 20.10
N LEU A 203 8.86 -0.83 18.95
CA LEU A 203 8.49 -2.16 18.48
C LEU A 203 9.46 -2.76 17.45
N GLY A 204 10.43 -1.97 16.96
CA GLY A 204 11.41 -2.34 15.94
C GLY A 204 10.94 -2.14 14.50
N ASP A 205 11.92 -2.04 13.60
CA ASP A 205 11.76 -1.50 12.24
C ASP A 205 11.76 -2.60 11.14
N ASP A 206 11.73 -3.87 11.55
CA ASP A 206 11.72 -5.07 10.68
C ASP A 206 10.63 -5.11 9.59
N LEU A 207 9.62 -4.25 9.71
CA LEU A 207 8.37 -4.27 8.94
C LEU A 207 8.20 -3.05 8.03
N GLU A 208 9.17 -2.13 7.94
CA GLU A 208 9.13 -0.97 7.03
C GLU A 208 8.92 -1.37 5.56
N LYS A 209 9.54 -2.48 5.12
CA LYS A 209 9.33 -3.03 3.77
C LYS A 209 7.94 -3.61 3.55
N VAL A 210 7.25 -4.00 4.63
CA VAL A 210 5.89 -4.53 4.60
C VAL A 210 4.86 -3.41 4.54
N VAL A 211 5.07 -2.32 5.27
CA VAL A 211 4.18 -1.17 5.28
C VAL A 211 4.96 0.14 5.40
N PHE A 212 4.75 1.04 4.44
CA PHE A 212 5.36 2.36 4.43
C PHE A 212 4.40 3.40 3.83
N MET A 213 4.69 4.68 4.08
CA MET A 213 4.06 5.82 3.42
C MET A 213 5.03 6.37 2.38
N ASP A 214 4.63 6.54 1.13
CA ASP A 214 5.43 7.24 0.11
C ASP A 214 4.48 7.94 -0.88
N GLY A 215 4.79 9.19 -1.22
CA GLY A 215 4.02 9.99 -2.17
C GLY A 215 2.58 10.34 -1.76
N HIS A 216 1.92 11.10 -2.64
CA HIS A 216 0.54 11.55 -2.52
C HIS A 216 -0.23 11.26 -3.80
N ASP A 217 -1.53 10.98 -3.68
CA ASP A 217 -2.42 10.92 -4.84
C ASP A 217 -2.73 12.33 -5.40
N LYS A 218 -3.41 12.38 -6.55
CA LYS A 218 -3.78 13.63 -7.25
C LYS A 218 -4.82 14.48 -6.50
N GLU A 219 -5.44 13.94 -5.46
CA GLU A 219 -6.39 14.65 -4.59
C GLU A 219 -5.70 15.13 -3.29
N GLY A 220 -4.42 14.74 -3.07
CA GLY A 220 -3.59 15.14 -1.94
C GLY A 220 -3.51 14.11 -0.81
N HIS A 221 -4.15 12.95 -0.95
CA HIS A 221 -4.12 11.90 0.07
C HIS A 221 -2.73 11.26 0.16
N PRO A 222 -2.11 11.14 1.35
CA PRO A 222 -0.86 10.41 1.50
C PRO A 222 -1.09 8.93 1.18
N VAL A 223 -0.15 8.32 0.45
CA VAL A 223 -0.30 6.94 -0.05
C VAL A 223 0.39 5.95 0.90
N CYS A 224 -0.36 4.94 1.35
CA CYS A 224 0.11 3.85 2.21
C CYS A 224 0.26 2.56 1.39
N TYR A 225 1.48 2.05 1.29
CA TYR A 225 1.80 0.79 0.63
C TYR A 225 1.78 -0.37 1.62
N ASN A 226 1.23 -1.52 1.19
CA ASN A 226 1.11 -2.74 1.98
C ASN A 226 1.61 -3.92 1.13
N VAL A 227 2.80 -4.45 1.42
CA VAL A 227 3.53 -5.41 0.59
C VAL A 227 3.44 -6.81 1.17
N TYR A 228 2.36 -7.52 0.84
CA TYR A 228 2.11 -8.86 1.40
C TYR A 228 3.13 -9.91 0.92
N GLY A 229 3.86 -9.65 -0.17
CA GLY A 229 4.91 -10.50 -0.71
C GLY A 229 6.11 -10.70 0.22
N GLU A 230 6.42 -9.73 1.09
CA GLU A 230 7.54 -9.82 2.05
C GLU A 230 7.38 -11.01 3.01
N PHE A 231 6.14 -11.38 3.33
CA PHE A 231 5.81 -12.56 4.13
C PHE A 231 6.05 -13.90 3.42
N GLN A 232 6.67 -13.92 2.24
CA GLN A 232 7.32 -15.12 1.70
C GLN A 232 8.62 -15.44 2.43
N ASN A 233 9.36 -14.44 2.92
CA ASN A 233 10.55 -14.66 3.73
C ASN A 233 10.16 -15.48 4.97
N LYS A 234 10.74 -16.69 5.09
CA LYS A 234 10.42 -17.64 6.16
C LYS A 234 10.84 -17.12 7.54
N GLU A 235 11.96 -16.43 7.61
CA GLU A 235 12.48 -15.85 8.85
C GLU A 235 11.56 -14.73 9.32
N LEU A 236 11.27 -13.74 8.46
CA LEU A 236 10.33 -12.67 8.76
C LEU A 236 8.93 -13.21 9.13
N TYR A 237 8.44 -14.21 8.38
CA TYR A 237 7.15 -14.84 8.67
C TYR A 237 7.13 -15.49 10.05
N ASN A 238 8.16 -16.26 10.41
CA ASN A 238 8.24 -16.93 11.71
C ASN A 238 8.48 -15.94 12.86
N LYS A 239 9.24 -14.87 12.62
CA LYS A 239 9.46 -13.74 13.55
C LYS A 239 8.20 -12.91 13.79
N THR A 240 7.27 -12.88 12.83
CA THR A 240 6.02 -12.08 12.90
C THR A 240 4.79 -12.89 13.32
N PHE A 241 4.69 -14.18 12.95
CA PHE A 241 3.47 -14.99 13.13
C PHE A 241 3.69 -16.36 13.77
N GLY A 242 4.92 -16.69 14.20
CA GLY A 242 5.28 -18.04 14.67
C GLY A 242 4.58 -18.49 15.96
N ASP A 243 4.10 -17.55 16.77
CA ASP A 243 3.38 -17.78 18.02
C ASP A 243 2.42 -16.60 18.30
N GLU A 244 1.67 -16.69 19.40
CA GLU A 244 0.66 -15.69 19.77
C GLU A 244 1.25 -14.35 20.19
N GLU A 245 2.38 -14.35 20.91
CA GLU A 245 3.06 -13.13 21.34
C GLU A 245 3.56 -12.34 20.12
N LYS A 246 4.15 -13.00 19.13
CA LYS A 246 4.57 -12.36 17.87
C LYS A 246 3.39 -11.82 17.06
N ARG A 247 2.27 -12.58 16.96
CA ARG A 247 1.04 -12.08 16.31
C ARG A 247 0.49 -10.83 17.01
N ASN A 248 0.48 -10.82 18.35
CA ASN A 248 0.05 -9.67 19.14
C ASN A 248 1.02 -8.49 19.01
N LYS A 249 2.34 -8.72 18.95
CA LYS A 249 3.35 -7.69 18.67
C LYS A 249 3.15 -7.09 17.27
N PHE A 250 2.94 -7.92 16.24
CA PHE A 250 2.62 -7.45 14.88
C PHE A 250 1.34 -6.62 14.85
N LEU A 251 0.31 -7.04 15.59
CA LEU A 251 -0.93 -6.28 15.70
C LEU A 251 -0.73 -4.92 16.39
N ARG A 252 -0.01 -4.86 17.52
CA ARG A 252 0.38 -3.60 18.17
C ARG A 252 1.18 -2.70 17.22
N TRP A 253 2.16 -3.25 16.50
CA TRP A 253 2.95 -2.51 15.51
C TRP A 253 2.09 -1.95 14.38
N ARG A 254 1.16 -2.74 13.83
CA ARG A 254 0.26 -2.30 12.75
C ARG A 254 -0.68 -1.18 13.23
N ILE A 255 -1.18 -1.27 14.46
CA ILE A 255 -1.99 -0.21 15.08
C ILE A 255 -1.15 1.04 15.34
N GLN A 256 0.07 0.90 15.87
CA GLN A 256 1.02 2.01 16.07
C GLN A 256 1.31 2.74 14.75
N PHE A 257 1.64 2.00 13.68
CA PHE A 257 1.90 2.58 12.36
C PHE A 257 0.71 3.41 11.88
N LEU A 258 -0.52 2.86 12.00
CA LEU A 258 -1.72 3.57 11.59
C LEU A 258 -2.00 4.80 12.47
N GLU A 259 -1.83 4.68 13.79
CA GLU A 259 -2.00 5.78 14.75
C GLU A 259 -0.99 6.92 14.53
N ARG A 260 0.26 6.59 14.19
CA ARG A 260 1.30 7.57 13.79
C ARG A 260 0.97 8.23 12.45
N SER A 261 0.44 7.48 11.48
CA SER A 261 0.04 8.01 10.18
C SER A 261 -1.20 8.91 10.27
N ILE A 262 -2.22 8.52 11.04
CA ILE A 262 -3.45 9.30 11.22
C ILE A 262 -3.19 10.62 11.95
N ARG A 263 -2.29 10.67 12.95
CA ARG A 263 -1.92 11.92 13.63
C ARG A 263 -1.22 12.95 12.72
N LYS A 264 -0.77 12.55 11.52
CA LYS A 264 -0.20 13.47 10.51
C LYS A 264 -1.23 14.03 9.52
N LEU A 265 -2.48 13.57 9.60
CA LEU A 265 -3.56 14.02 8.72
C LEU A 265 -4.13 15.37 9.16
N ASP A 266 -4.66 16.13 8.21
CA ASP A 266 -5.32 17.40 8.50
C ASP A 266 -6.82 17.22 8.73
N PHE A 267 -7.21 17.26 10.00
CA PHE A 267 -8.61 17.23 10.44
C PHE A 267 -9.32 18.59 10.36
N SER A 268 -8.72 19.64 9.80
CA SER A 268 -9.42 20.91 9.56
C SER A 268 -10.62 20.73 8.61
N PRO A 269 -11.66 21.60 8.65
CA PRO A 269 -12.80 21.51 7.76
C PRO A 269 -12.44 21.63 6.27
N GLY A 270 -12.36 20.48 5.59
CA GLY A 270 -11.91 20.36 4.20
C GLY A 270 -10.43 20.02 4.03
N GLY A 271 -9.70 19.78 5.12
CA GLY A 271 -8.37 19.18 5.12
C GLY A 271 -8.37 17.70 4.76
N ILE A 272 -7.20 17.20 4.39
CA ILE A 272 -6.97 15.79 3.98
C ILE A 272 -6.91 14.90 5.23
N ASN A 273 -8.01 14.19 5.49
CA ASN A 273 -8.20 13.33 6.68
C ASN A 273 -8.41 11.84 6.35
N THR A 274 -8.00 11.41 5.16
CA THR A 274 -8.09 10.04 4.65
C THR A 274 -6.79 9.62 3.96
N ILE A 275 -6.58 8.32 3.84
CA ILE A 275 -5.37 7.68 3.30
C ILE A 275 -5.74 6.94 2.02
N PHE A 276 -4.91 7.07 0.99
CA PHE A 276 -4.98 6.24 -0.21
C PHE A 276 -4.18 4.95 0.03
N GLN A 277 -4.82 3.79 -0.04
CA GLN A 277 -4.14 2.52 0.24
C GLN A 277 -3.80 1.77 -1.06
N VAL A 278 -2.53 1.36 -1.17
CA VAL A 278 -2.06 0.42 -2.18
C VAL A 278 -1.70 -0.89 -1.49
N SER A 279 -2.22 -2.00 -2.00
CA SER A 279 -1.93 -3.35 -1.52
C SER A 279 -1.29 -4.18 -2.63
N ASP A 280 -0.01 -4.51 -2.47
CA ASP A 280 0.69 -5.37 -3.40
C ASP A 280 0.44 -6.85 -3.06
N LEU A 281 -0.25 -7.52 -3.99
CA LEU A 281 -0.55 -8.94 -3.90
C LEU A 281 0.43 -9.81 -4.70
N LYS A 282 1.47 -9.22 -5.32
CA LYS A 282 2.61 -9.96 -5.88
C LYS A 282 3.16 -10.87 -4.80
N ASN A 283 3.31 -12.16 -5.12
CA ASN A 283 3.88 -13.14 -4.20
C ASN A 283 3.11 -13.29 -2.86
N SER A 284 1.92 -12.70 -2.71
CA SER A 284 1.13 -12.78 -1.47
C SER A 284 0.90 -14.24 -1.06
N PRO A 285 1.08 -14.58 0.22
CA PRO A 285 0.87 -15.95 0.68
C PRO A 285 -0.54 -16.45 0.38
N GLY A 286 -0.62 -17.62 -0.25
CA GLY A 286 -1.89 -18.28 -0.56
C GLY A 286 -2.65 -18.77 0.67
N PRO A 287 -3.85 -19.34 0.49
CA PRO A 287 -4.76 -19.72 1.58
C PRO A 287 -4.16 -20.71 2.60
N GLY A 288 -3.09 -21.43 2.26
CA GLY A 288 -2.41 -22.35 3.19
C GLY A 288 -1.78 -21.67 4.43
N LYS A 289 -1.43 -20.37 4.40
CA LYS A 289 -0.82 -19.69 5.55
C LYS A 289 -1.86 -19.27 6.60
N ARG A 290 -2.30 -20.22 7.43
CA ARG A 290 -3.33 -20.05 8.48
C ARG A 290 -3.04 -18.89 9.45
N GLU A 291 -1.84 -18.80 10.00
CA GLU A 291 -1.52 -17.78 11.03
C GLU A 291 -1.60 -16.35 10.51
N LEU A 292 -1.09 -16.08 9.29
CA LEU A 292 -1.28 -14.78 8.64
C LEU A 292 -2.76 -14.46 8.40
N ARG A 293 -3.60 -15.45 8.05
CA ARG A 293 -5.05 -15.24 7.90
C ARG A 293 -5.70 -14.88 9.24
N ILE A 294 -5.29 -15.51 10.34
CA ILE A 294 -5.78 -15.20 11.70
C ILE A 294 -5.40 -13.77 12.09
N ALA A 295 -4.11 -13.42 12.02
CA ALA A 295 -3.61 -12.10 12.35
C ALA A 295 -4.23 -10.99 11.47
N THR A 296 -4.36 -11.24 10.15
CA THR A 296 -5.01 -10.31 9.21
C THR A 296 -6.48 -10.12 9.55
N ARG A 297 -7.21 -11.20 9.92
CA ARG A 297 -8.62 -11.10 10.32
C ARG A 297 -8.80 -10.32 11.61
N GLN A 298 -7.95 -10.56 12.62
CA GLN A 298 -7.96 -9.81 13.89
C GLN A 298 -7.68 -8.32 13.65
N ALA A 299 -6.66 -8.00 12.84
CA ALA A 299 -6.37 -6.62 12.45
C ALA A 299 -7.54 -5.98 11.70
N LEU A 300 -8.14 -6.66 10.70
CA LEU A 300 -9.28 -6.13 9.96
C LEU A 300 -10.50 -5.86 10.85
N GLN A 301 -10.79 -6.72 11.83
CA GLN A 301 -11.87 -6.50 12.78
C GLN A 301 -11.63 -5.23 13.61
N LEU A 302 -10.43 -5.10 14.20
CA LEU A 302 -10.05 -3.93 14.98
C LEU A 302 -10.07 -2.63 14.17
N LEU A 303 -9.67 -2.68 12.89
CA LEU A 303 -9.77 -1.56 11.97
C LEU A 303 -11.22 -1.16 11.66
N GLN A 304 -12.10 -2.14 11.44
CA GLN A 304 -13.53 -1.87 11.18
C GLN A 304 -14.26 -1.30 12.40
N ASP A 305 -13.92 -1.76 13.61
CA ASP A 305 -14.58 -1.34 14.84
C ASP A 305 -14.08 0.01 15.37
N ASN A 306 -12.82 0.37 15.10
CA ASN A 306 -12.16 1.53 15.74
C ASN A 306 -11.65 2.62 14.78
N TYR A 307 -11.58 2.35 13.47
CA TYR A 307 -11.01 3.27 12.47
C TYR A 307 -11.99 3.56 11.32
N PRO A 308 -13.17 4.13 11.60
CA PRO A 308 -14.18 4.42 10.57
C PRO A 308 -13.68 5.46 9.54
N GLU A 309 -14.00 5.21 8.27
CA GLU A 309 -13.82 6.16 7.16
C GLU A 309 -12.45 6.87 7.09
N PHE A 310 -11.36 6.13 7.27
CA PHE A 310 -9.99 6.58 6.99
C PHE A 310 -9.46 6.21 5.60
N VAL A 311 -10.18 5.39 4.83
CA VAL A 311 -9.76 4.98 3.47
C VAL A 311 -10.51 5.80 2.43
N ALA A 312 -9.75 6.59 1.65
CA ALA A 312 -10.26 7.31 0.47
C ALA A 312 -10.49 6.32 -0.70
N LYS A 313 -9.44 5.55 -1.01
CA LYS A 313 -9.41 4.56 -2.09
C LYS A 313 -8.50 3.40 -1.67
N GLN A 314 -8.80 2.20 -2.17
CA GLN A 314 -8.00 0.99 -1.98
C GLN A 314 -7.69 0.39 -3.36
N VAL A 315 -6.43 0.43 -3.77
CA VAL A 315 -5.95 -0.19 -5.02
C VAL A 315 -5.17 -1.46 -4.68
N PHE A 316 -5.63 -2.58 -5.18
CA PHE A 316 -4.89 -3.84 -5.14
C PHE A 316 -4.09 -3.97 -6.45
N ILE A 317 -2.78 -4.12 -6.34
CA ILE A 317 -1.86 -4.23 -7.48
C ILE A 317 -1.23 -5.63 -7.55
N ASN A 318 -0.73 -5.98 -8.73
CA ASN A 318 -0.18 -7.30 -9.05
C ASN A 318 -1.11 -8.47 -8.66
N VAL A 319 -2.43 -8.23 -8.74
CA VAL A 319 -3.47 -9.14 -8.25
C VAL A 319 -3.38 -10.50 -8.95
N PRO A 320 -3.16 -11.59 -8.22
CA PRO A 320 -3.12 -12.92 -8.81
C PRO A 320 -4.54 -13.39 -9.15
N TRP A 321 -4.66 -14.23 -10.19
CA TRP A 321 -5.97 -14.65 -10.74
C TRP A 321 -6.90 -15.31 -9.70
N TRP A 322 -6.33 -16.04 -8.73
CA TRP A 322 -7.09 -16.70 -7.66
C TRP A 322 -7.74 -15.68 -6.70
N TYR A 323 -7.12 -14.52 -6.49
CA TYR A 323 -7.66 -13.49 -5.61
C TYR A 323 -8.94 -12.88 -6.20
N LEU A 324 -9.03 -12.77 -7.54
CA LEU A 324 -10.26 -12.32 -8.20
C LEU A 324 -11.42 -13.29 -7.96
N ALA A 325 -11.16 -14.61 -7.97
CA ALA A 325 -12.17 -15.62 -7.64
C ALA A 325 -12.61 -15.51 -6.17
N PHE A 326 -11.67 -15.37 -5.25
CA PHE A 326 -11.96 -15.11 -3.83
C PHE A 326 -12.79 -13.84 -3.64
N TYR A 327 -12.39 -12.73 -4.28
CA TYR A 327 -13.12 -11.47 -4.25
C TYR A 327 -14.56 -11.62 -4.75
N THR A 328 -14.79 -12.29 -5.88
CA THR A 328 -16.15 -12.51 -6.39
C THR A 328 -17.03 -13.27 -5.39
N MET A 329 -16.46 -14.24 -4.66
CA MET A 329 -17.18 -15.01 -3.63
C MET A 329 -17.56 -14.18 -2.40
N ILE A 330 -16.65 -13.34 -1.89
CA ILE A 330 -16.92 -12.50 -0.70
C ILE A 330 -17.70 -11.22 -1.03
N SER A 331 -17.67 -10.76 -2.30
CA SER A 331 -18.23 -9.46 -2.67
C SER A 331 -19.71 -9.26 -2.34
N PRO A 332 -20.64 -10.25 -2.40
CA PRO A 332 -22.04 -10.02 -2.05
C PRO A 332 -22.23 -9.47 -0.62
N PHE A 333 -21.35 -9.83 0.31
CA PHE A 333 -21.43 -9.45 1.73
C PHE A 333 -20.85 -8.07 2.06
N MET A 334 -20.27 -7.36 1.10
CA MET A 334 -19.73 -6.00 1.31
C MET A 334 -20.73 -4.92 0.91
N THR A 335 -20.74 -3.80 1.65
CA THR A 335 -21.54 -2.61 1.33
C THR A 335 -21.12 -1.97 0.00
N GLN A 336 -22.02 -1.21 -0.62
CA GLN A 336 -21.69 -0.47 -1.85
C GLN A 336 -20.62 0.60 -1.62
N ARG A 337 -20.61 1.24 -0.44
CA ARG A 337 -19.55 2.16 0.03
C ARG A 337 -18.18 1.48 -0.03
N THR A 338 -18.03 0.28 0.54
CA THR A 338 -16.76 -0.46 0.50
C THR A 338 -16.37 -0.89 -0.92
N LYS A 339 -17.32 -1.43 -1.70
CA LYS A 339 -17.07 -1.86 -3.09
C LYS A 339 -16.57 -0.72 -3.99
N SER A 340 -17.14 0.48 -3.85
CA SER A 340 -16.80 1.64 -4.69
C SER A 340 -15.43 2.24 -4.36
N LYS A 341 -14.88 1.96 -3.17
CA LYS A 341 -13.51 2.29 -2.79
C LYS A 341 -12.46 1.35 -3.40
N PHE A 342 -12.83 0.17 -3.89
CA PHE A 342 -11.88 -0.87 -4.32
C PHE A 342 -11.57 -0.85 -5.82
N VAL A 343 -10.29 -0.98 -6.17
CA VAL A 343 -9.77 -1.07 -7.55
C VAL A 343 -8.79 -2.24 -7.65
N PHE A 344 -8.84 -3.03 -8.72
CA PHE A 344 -7.97 -4.19 -8.91
C PHE A 344 -7.13 -4.07 -10.19
N ALA A 345 -5.84 -4.36 -10.09
CA ALA A 345 -4.90 -4.38 -11.22
C ALA A 345 -4.05 -5.66 -11.22
N GLY A 346 -4.14 -6.44 -12.30
CA GLY A 346 -3.19 -7.53 -12.54
C GLY A 346 -1.78 -7.00 -12.85
N PRO A 347 -0.72 -7.83 -12.76
CA PRO A 347 0.67 -7.37 -12.83
C PRO A 347 1.04 -6.49 -14.02
N SER A 348 0.51 -6.78 -15.21
CA SER A 348 0.77 -6.01 -16.44
C SER A 348 0.07 -4.64 -16.50
N LYS A 349 -0.86 -4.37 -15.57
CA LYS A 349 -1.70 -3.15 -15.52
C LYS A 349 -1.47 -2.32 -14.25
N THR A 350 -0.58 -2.75 -13.35
CA THR A 350 -0.25 -2.09 -12.08
C THR A 350 0.06 -0.59 -12.28
N ALA A 351 1.12 -0.26 -13.01
CA ALA A 351 1.54 1.12 -13.26
C ALA A 351 0.43 1.97 -13.94
N GLU A 352 -0.18 1.46 -15.02
CA GLU A 352 -1.27 2.16 -15.73
C GLU A 352 -2.51 2.40 -14.84
N THR A 353 -2.73 1.57 -13.82
CA THR A 353 -3.85 1.73 -12.89
C THR A 353 -3.52 2.73 -11.78
N LEU A 354 -2.29 2.71 -11.25
CA LEU A 354 -1.81 3.71 -10.30
C LEU A 354 -1.83 5.12 -10.92
N TYR A 355 -1.39 5.29 -12.18
CA TYR A 355 -1.34 6.60 -12.85
C TYR A 355 -2.70 7.26 -13.09
N LYS A 356 -3.81 6.56 -12.87
CA LYS A 356 -5.14 7.17 -12.86
C LYS A 356 -5.28 8.10 -11.65
N TYR A 357 -4.74 7.68 -10.50
CA TYR A 357 -4.95 8.30 -9.20
C TYR A 357 -3.72 9.03 -8.66
N ILE A 358 -2.50 8.54 -8.93
CA ILE A 358 -1.22 9.06 -8.43
C ILE A 358 -0.40 9.53 -9.64
N THR A 359 0.40 10.60 -9.55
CA THR A 359 1.28 11.00 -10.67
C THR A 359 2.55 10.14 -10.72
N PRO A 360 3.21 9.96 -11.88
CA PRO A 360 4.35 9.04 -11.98
C PRO A 360 5.52 9.38 -11.02
N GLU A 361 5.80 10.65 -10.77
CA GLU A 361 6.81 11.12 -9.80
C GLU A 361 6.47 10.87 -8.33
N GLN A 362 5.19 10.59 -8.01
CA GLN A 362 4.73 10.22 -6.66
C GLN A 362 4.57 8.70 -6.48
N VAL A 363 4.80 7.89 -7.54
CA VAL A 363 4.74 6.41 -7.46
C VAL A 363 6.15 5.84 -7.27
N PRO A 364 6.39 4.92 -6.32
CA PRO A 364 7.68 4.24 -6.15
C PRO A 364 8.20 3.60 -7.44
N VAL A 365 9.52 3.65 -7.64
CA VAL A 365 10.19 2.99 -8.77
C VAL A 365 9.84 1.49 -8.89
N GLN A 366 9.66 0.77 -7.79
CA GLN A 366 9.26 -0.64 -7.83
C GLN A 366 7.85 -0.88 -8.45
N TYR A 367 6.96 0.12 -8.47
CA TYR A 367 5.61 0.03 -9.00
C TYR A 367 5.39 0.71 -10.36
N GLY A 368 6.46 1.26 -10.94
CA GLY A 368 6.46 1.81 -12.29
C GLY A 368 6.81 3.30 -12.38
N GLY A 369 6.72 4.05 -11.27
CA GLY A 369 6.93 5.48 -11.26
C GLY A 369 8.40 5.92 -11.20
N LEU A 370 8.61 7.11 -10.67
CA LEU A 370 9.90 7.80 -10.54
C LEU A 370 10.11 8.39 -9.13
N SER A 371 9.30 8.02 -8.13
CA SER A 371 9.61 8.28 -6.72
C SER A 371 10.77 7.38 -6.28
N VAL A 372 11.84 8.01 -5.79
CA VAL A 372 13.02 7.39 -5.20
C VAL A 372 13.08 7.73 -3.72
N ASP A 373 13.61 6.81 -2.93
CA ASP A 373 13.81 7.03 -1.49
C ASP A 373 14.84 8.15 -1.28
N TYR A 374 14.50 9.15 -0.47
CA TYR A 374 15.35 10.28 -0.14
C TYR A 374 16.66 9.89 0.58
N CYS A 375 16.79 8.63 0.99
CA CYS A 375 18.02 8.07 1.55
C CYS A 375 19.14 7.88 0.51
N GLU A 376 18.84 7.88 -0.80
CA GLU A 376 19.87 8.01 -1.83
C GLU A 376 20.37 9.46 -1.89
N CYS A 377 21.69 9.63 -1.85
CA CYS A 377 22.32 10.93 -1.57
C CYS A 377 22.01 12.00 -2.63
N ASN A 378 21.03 12.85 -2.32
CA ASN A 378 20.60 14.02 -3.10
C ASN A 378 20.13 13.68 -4.53
N PRO A 379 18.91 13.12 -4.70
CA PRO A 379 18.40 12.77 -6.01
C PRO A 379 18.27 14.03 -6.89
N GLU A 380 18.63 13.89 -8.16
CA GLU A 380 18.55 15.00 -9.14
C GLU A 380 17.11 15.49 -9.37
N PHE A 381 16.11 14.71 -8.99
CA PHE A 381 14.71 15.07 -9.09
C PHE A 381 13.97 14.67 -7.82
N THR A 382 13.02 15.52 -7.43
CA THR A 382 12.14 15.36 -6.28
C THR A 382 10.75 14.94 -6.73
N SER A 383 9.85 14.62 -5.80
CA SER A 383 8.44 14.36 -6.11
C SER A 383 7.66 15.62 -6.56
N ASN A 384 8.29 16.81 -6.55
CA ASN A 384 7.75 18.06 -7.10
C ASN A 384 8.14 18.29 -8.58
N ASP A 385 9.12 17.56 -9.11
CA ASP A 385 9.58 17.71 -10.51
C ASP A 385 8.67 16.89 -11.45
N PRO A 386 7.83 17.53 -12.29
CA PRO A 386 6.74 16.85 -12.98
C PRO A 386 7.24 15.94 -14.12
N VAL A 387 6.60 14.78 -14.28
CA VAL A 387 6.95 13.78 -15.31
C VAL A 387 6.07 13.91 -16.54
N THR A 388 6.69 13.88 -17.72
CA THR A 388 5.98 13.81 -19.00
C THR A 388 5.81 12.36 -19.45
N GLU A 389 4.58 11.99 -19.86
CA GLU A 389 4.25 10.68 -20.39
C GLU A 389 4.14 10.68 -21.92
N ILE A 390 4.82 9.76 -22.61
CA ILE A 390 4.69 9.56 -24.06
C ILE A 390 4.42 8.08 -24.38
N ILE A 391 3.54 7.83 -25.35
CA ILE A 391 3.29 6.48 -25.88
C ILE A 391 4.25 6.21 -27.05
N VAL A 392 5.15 5.25 -26.88
CA VAL A 392 6.00 4.75 -27.97
C VAL A 392 5.23 3.66 -28.72
N LYS A 393 4.94 3.88 -30.01
CA LYS A 393 4.13 2.96 -30.82
C LYS A 393 4.91 1.67 -31.15
N PRO A 394 4.24 0.55 -31.46
CA PRO A 394 4.89 -0.66 -31.97
C PRO A 394 5.75 -0.39 -33.21
N ALA A 395 6.91 -1.04 -33.33
CA ALA A 395 7.83 -0.93 -34.46
C ALA A 395 8.16 0.53 -34.89
N THR A 396 8.35 1.43 -33.92
CA THR A 396 8.71 2.84 -34.18
C THR A 396 9.81 3.35 -33.26
N LYS A 397 10.53 4.36 -33.75
CA LYS A 397 11.38 5.22 -32.94
C LYS A 397 10.61 6.45 -32.50
N GLN A 398 10.67 6.77 -31.21
CA GLN A 398 10.19 8.02 -30.64
C GLN A 398 11.40 8.81 -30.15
N THR A 399 11.54 10.04 -30.63
CA THR A 399 12.56 10.98 -30.15
C THR A 399 11.89 12.09 -29.35
N VAL A 400 12.50 12.45 -28.23
CA VAL A 400 12.21 13.66 -27.45
C VAL A 400 13.29 14.68 -27.76
N GLU A 401 12.91 15.88 -28.18
CA GLU A 401 13.85 16.99 -28.40
C GLU A 401 13.80 17.94 -27.21
N ILE A 402 14.95 18.16 -26.56
CA ILE A 402 15.15 19.16 -25.51
C ILE A 402 15.97 20.29 -26.14
N ILE A 403 15.32 21.41 -26.45
CA ILE A 403 15.97 22.60 -27.01
C ILE A 403 16.65 23.36 -25.87
N VAL A 404 17.93 23.71 -26.05
CA VAL A 404 18.71 24.42 -25.03
C VAL A 404 19.07 25.82 -25.52
N ASN A 405 18.57 26.83 -24.79
CA ASN A 405 18.64 28.25 -25.19
C ASN A 405 19.76 29.04 -24.48
N GLU A 406 20.45 28.45 -23.52
CA GLU A 406 21.56 29.07 -22.77
C GLU A 406 22.63 28.05 -22.35
N LYS A 407 23.74 28.51 -21.78
CA LYS A 407 24.78 27.62 -21.26
C LYS A 407 24.37 27.10 -19.90
N CYS A 408 24.21 25.78 -19.79
CA CYS A 408 23.74 25.11 -18.58
C CYS A 408 24.29 23.68 -18.51
N ILE A 409 23.98 22.96 -17.45
CA ILE A 409 24.05 21.50 -17.45
C ILE A 409 22.61 21.00 -17.51
N ILE A 410 22.23 20.29 -18.57
CA ILE A 410 20.93 19.62 -18.61
C ILE A 410 21.10 18.29 -17.87
N VAL A 411 20.27 18.05 -16.86
CA VAL A 411 20.09 16.74 -16.24
C VAL A 411 18.74 16.18 -16.66
N TRP A 412 18.65 14.88 -16.89
CA TRP A 412 17.39 14.19 -17.19
C TRP A 412 17.37 12.80 -16.59
N GLU A 413 16.16 12.31 -16.37
CA GLU A 413 15.91 10.90 -16.12
C GLU A 413 14.75 10.41 -16.98
N LEU A 414 14.78 9.13 -17.30
CA LEU A 414 13.71 8.48 -18.06
C LEU A 414 13.52 7.02 -17.69
N ARG A 415 12.33 6.51 -18.01
CA ARG A 415 11.94 5.12 -17.81
C ARG A 415 11.02 4.66 -18.92
N VAL A 416 11.20 3.42 -19.39
CA VAL A 416 10.27 2.81 -20.35
C VAL A 416 9.57 1.60 -19.73
N LEU A 417 8.25 1.70 -19.58
CA LEU A 417 7.44 0.61 -19.08
C LEU A 417 7.36 -0.54 -20.09
N GLY A 418 7.74 -1.73 -19.61
CA GLY A 418 7.64 -2.98 -20.36
C GLY A 418 8.93 -3.41 -21.08
N TRP A 419 10.07 -2.75 -20.84
CA TRP A 419 11.41 -3.12 -21.31
C TRP A 419 11.52 -3.34 -22.83
N GLU A 420 12.58 -4.01 -23.30
CA GLU A 420 12.77 -4.45 -24.70
C GLU A 420 12.81 -3.30 -25.73
N VAL A 421 13.34 -2.16 -25.33
CA VAL A 421 13.58 -1.00 -26.20
C VAL A 421 15.07 -0.74 -26.32
N THR A 422 15.48 0.05 -27.31
CA THR A 422 16.85 0.60 -27.39
C THR A 422 16.79 2.09 -27.08
N TYR A 423 17.62 2.55 -26.14
CA TYR A 423 17.77 3.96 -25.78
C TYR A 423 19.10 4.50 -26.30
N SER A 424 19.08 5.72 -26.87
CA SER A 424 20.27 6.53 -27.14
C SER A 424 20.03 8.01 -26.83
N ALA A 425 21.10 8.73 -26.49
CA ALA A 425 21.07 10.18 -26.31
C ALA A 425 22.18 10.85 -27.13
N GLU A 426 21.83 11.93 -27.82
CA GLU A 426 22.74 12.69 -28.67
C GLU A 426 22.54 14.19 -28.43
N TYR A 427 23.61 14.98 -28.53
CA TYR A 427 23.54 16.43 -28.54
C TYR A 427 23.92 16.95 -29.94
N VAL A 428 23.09 17.80 -30.49
CA VAL A 428 23.26 18.42 -31.81
C VAL A 428 23.42 19.93 -31.59
N PRO A 429 24.62 20.50 -31.84
CA PRO A 429 24.80 21.95 -31.85
C PRO A 429 23.95 22.62 -32.93
N ASN A 430 23.56 23.88 -32.70
CA ASN A 430 22.89 24.72 -33.72
C ASN A 430 23.89 25.32 -34.73
N THR A 431 25.20 25.11 -34.55
CA THR A 431 26.26 25.65 -35.41
C THR A 431 26.49 24.74 -36.62
N ASP A 432 26.54 25.31 -37.84
CA ASP A 432 26.73 24.55 -39.09
C ASP A 432 28.04 23.74 -39.14
N SER A 433 29.01 24.09 -38.30
CA SER A 433 30.29 23.40 -38.12
C SER A 433 30.33 22.43 -36.93
N GLY A 434 29.24 22.31 -36.17
CA GLY A 434 29.15 21.48 -34.97
C GLY A 434 28.95 20.00 -35.29
N TYR A 435 29.75 19.12 -34.67
CA TYR A 435 29.55 17.68 -34.76
C TYR A 435 28.52 17.20 -33.73
N THR A 436 27.63 16.28 -34.13
CA THR A 436 26.74 15.58 -33.19
C THR A 436 27.57 14.81 -32.17
N VAL A 437 27.37 15.11 -30.88
CA VAL A 437 28.00 14.40 -29.77
C VAL A 437 27.09 13.26 -29.34
N ASN A 438 27.54 12.02 -29.49
CA ASN A 438 26.80 10.87 -28.97
C ASN A 438 27.07 10.75 -27.46
N ILE A 439 26.07 11.11 -26.65
CA ILE A 439 26.15 11.11 -25.18
C ILE A 439 26.01 9.67 -24.67
N GLN A 440 25.02 8.96 -25.18
CA GLN A 440 24.73 7.57 -24.84
C GLN A 440 24.52 6.77 -26.13
N LYS A 441 25.45 5.85 -26.42
CA LYS A 441 25.33 4.93 -27.55
C LYS A 441 24.08 4.06 -27.41
N PRO A 442 23.44 3.65 -28.52
CA PRO A 442 22.27 2.77 -28.51
C PRO A 442 22.46 1.54 -27.61
N ARG A 443 21.79 1.55 -26.45
CA ARG A 443 21.80 0.48 -25.44
C ARG A 443 20.43 -0.17 -25.39
N LYS A 444 20.37 -1.49 -25.54
CA LYS A 444 19.14 -2.26 -25.33
C LYS A 444 18.83 -2.30 -23.82
N MET A 445 17.61 -1.95 -23.45
CA MET A 445 17.11 -2.00 -22.07
C MET A 445 16.39 -3.33 -21.81
N THR A 446 16.76 -3.99 -20.73
CA THR A 446 16.36 -5.34 -20.31
C THR A 446 15.94 -5.34 -18.85
N THR A 447 15.26 -6.40 -18.39
CA THR A 447 14.82 -6.55 -17.00
C THR A 447 15.95 -6.63 -15.96
N ALA A 448 17.22 -6.73 -16.40
CA ALA A 448 18.40 -6.74 -15.54
C ALA A 448 19.07 -5.36 -15.43
N ASP A 449 18.66 -4.39 -16.24
CA ASP A 449 19.11 -3.01 -16.14
C ASP A 449 18.32 -2.26 -15.05
N GLU A 450 18.86 -1.13 -14.59
CA GLU A 450 18.14 -0.22 -13.70
C GLU A 450 16.84 0.27 -14.38
N PRO A 451 15.72 0.36 -13.63
CA PRO A 451 14.42 0.72 -14.17
C PRO A 451 14.30 2.20 -14.56
N VAL A 452 15.22 3.05 -14.09
CA VAL A 452 15.32 4.48 -14.39
C VAL A 452 16.73 4.72 -14.93
N VAL A 453 16.85 5.50 -16.01
CA VAL A 453 18.13 5.91 -16.58
C VAL A 453 18.28 7.40 -16.35
N SER A 454 19.24 7.78 -15.51
CA SER A 454 19.59 9.17 -15.20
C SER A 454 20.88 9.56 -15.89
N SER A 455 20.97 10.78 -16.39
CA SER A 455 22.14 11.27 -17.14
C SER A 455 22.20 12.80 -17.12
N SER A 456 23.39 13.34 -17.42
CA SER A 456 23.62 14.78 -17.52
C SER A 456 24.54 15.12 -18.68
N PHE A 457 24.44 16.34 -19.19
CA PHE A 457 25.32 16.85 -20.24
C PHE A 457 25.58 18.35 -20.09
N LYS A 458 26.85 18.76 -20.18
CA LYS A 458 27.30 20.16 -20.07
C LYS A 458 27.17 20.85 -21.43
N ILE A 459 26.29 21.84 -21.53
CA ILE A 459 26.00 22.59 -22.75
C ILE A 459 26.88 23.85 -22.78
N VAL A 460 27.85 23.87 -23.70
CA VAL A 460 28.79 25.00 -23.90
C VAL A 460 28.42 25.89 -25.09
N GLU A 461 27.62 25.37 -26.03
CA GLU A 461 27.09 26.04 -27.22
C GLU A 461 25.58 25.80 -27.30
N LEU A 462 24.83 26.61 -28.05
CA LEU A 462 23.38 26.39 -28.18
C LEU A 462 23.11 25.21 -29.12
N GLY A 463 22.07 24.43 -28.82
CA GLY A 463 21.76 23.19 -29.53
C GLY A 463 20.52 22.49 -28.98
N LYS A 464 20.39 21.20 -29.28
CA LYS A 464 19.34 20.34 -28.72
C LYS A 464 19.87 18.97 -28.31
N ILE A 465 19.31 18.42 -27.24
CA ILE A 465 19.49 17.02 -26.85
C ILE A 465 18.36 16.19 -27.45
N LEU A 466 18.70 15.06 -28.06
CA LEU A 466 17.79 14.11 -28.68
C LEU A 466 17.80 12.80 -27.87
N LEU A 467 16.72 12.53 -27.13
CA LEU A 467 16.54 11.27 -26.40
C LEU A 467 15.68 10.33 -27.28
N THR A 468 16.28 9.27 -27.84
CA THR A 468 15.60 8.37 -28.78
C THR A 468 15.35 7.01 -28.15
N ILE A 469 14.09 6.57 -28.23
CA ILE A 469 13.61 5.25 -27.81
C ILE A 469 13.13 4.48 -29.04
N ASP A 470 13.83 3.41 -29.40
CA ASP A 470 13.42 2.46 -30.44
C ASP A 470 12.62 1.32 -29.81
N ASN A 471 11.37 1.14 -30.24
CA ASN A 471 10.51 0.03 -29.83
C ASN A 471 10.36 -0.98 -30.98
N PRO A 472 11.20 -2.03 -31.03
CA PRO A 472 11.10 -3.07 -32.06
C PRO A 472 9.91 -4.03 -31.83
N THR A 473 9.18 -3.91 -30.71
CA THR A 473 8.13 -4.87 -30.33
C THR A 473 6.78 -4.56 -30.96
N SER A 474 5.89 -5.57 -31.00
CA SER A 474 4.51 -5.43 -31.46
C SER A 474 3.56 -4.74 -30.46
N LYS A 475 4.04 -4.40 -29.26
CA LYS A 475 3.25 -3.77 -28.20
C LYS A 475 3.64 -2.30 -28.04
N LYS A 476 2.66 -1.44 -27.77
CA LYS A 476 2.95 -0.05 -27.36
C LYS A 476 3.68 -0.07 -26.01
N LYS A 477 4.65 0.82 -25.84
CA LYS A 477 5.36 1.05 -24.57
C LYS A 477 5.01 2.46 -24.06
N LYS A 478 5.25 2.74 -22.78
CA LYS A 478 5.10 4.09 -22.21
C LYS A 478 6.47 4.58 -21.75
N LEU A 479 6.91 5.71 -22.31
CA LEU A 479 8.05 6.48 -21.86
C LEU A 479 7.57 7.47 -20.80
N LEU A 480 8.27 7.48 -19.67
CA LEU A 480 8.23 8.52 -18.65
C LEU A 480 9.56 9.26 -18.74
N TYR A 481 9.57 10.59 -18.70
CA TYR A 481 10.80 11.36 -18.60
C TYR A 481 10.57 12.71 -17.93
N ARG A 482 11.63 13.25 -17.35
CA ARG A 482 11.73 14.64 -16.90
C ARG A 482 13.16 15.13 -17.06
N PHE A 483 13.31 16.43 -17.21
CA PHE A 483 14.61 17.08 -17.35
C PHE A 483 14.55 18.46 -16.68
N LYS A 484 15.72 18.97 -16.28
CA LYS A 484 15.88 20.35 -15.83
C LYS A 484 17.25 20.88 -16.22
N ASP A 485 17.34 22.17 -16.41
CA ASP A 485 18.59 22.90 -16.46
C ASP A 485 19.17 23.10 -15.06
N LYS A 486 20.50 23.14 -14.99
CA LYS A 486 21.27 23.61 -13.85
C LYS A 486 22.13 24.79 -14.26
N PRO A 487 22.30 25.79 -13.39
CA PRO A 487 23.21 26.91 -13.66
C PRO A 487 24.61 26.37 -13.95
N TYR A 488 25.24 26.97 -14.95
CA TYR A 488 26.62 26.67 -15.33
C TYR A 488 27.56 27.27 -14.28
N SER A 489 27.94 26.46 -13.29
CA SER A 489 29.08 26.77 -12.42
C SER A 489 30.38 26.46 -13.18
N ASP A 490 31.28 27.44 -13.24
CA ASP A 490 32.62 27.32 -13.86
C ASP A 490 33.52 26.33 -13.10
#